data_AF-A0A1L9TZB9-F1
#
_entry.id   AF-A0A1L9TZB9-F1
#
_cell.length_a   1.000
_cell.length_b   1.000
_cell.length_c   1.000
_cell.angle_alpha   90.00
_cell.angle_beta   90.00
_cell.angle_gamma   90.00
#
_symmetry.space_group_name_H-M   'P 1'
#
loop_
_entity.id
_entity.type
_entity.pdbx_description
1 polymer ?
#
loop_
_entity_poly.entity_id
_entity_poly.type
_entity_poly.pdbx_seq_one_letter_code
_entity_poly.pdbx_strand_id
1 'polypeptide(L)'
;MTDIVNQILESMMDHEPYTLPLAPIYKATENSHPAALSMMTLWRTVTKAGSPDLLAIDTSAGSAYFSLSISEGNDLAQSVLWARIKVVNRQITELELYINRSRGDHGFSFSSEELPANYRRWMSPPPREQRATRAELESLSEATFNPNSTFPVAVADDCQFTEVGATVIDPGPDGDGSYAPLGCSWIDARPADDNARVNLVIDEELGIVVTGAMVPGLVYPYGNVSAFIPDQMTEAQAEQDEWFAGKIAAGAGLLLNPTAATGETLQVLQYYNSSLQGQQVMLYLSGPGMVSAWTG
;
A
#
# COMPACT_ATOMS: atom_id res chain seq x y z
N MET A 1 -2.06 21.53 1.18
CA MET A 1 -1.51 20.16 1.09
C MET A 1 -1.37 19.75 -0.36
N THR A 2 -2.43 19.82 -1.17
CA THR A 2 -2.40 19.55 -2.62
C THR A 2 -1.25 20.26 -3.35
N ASP A 3 -1.03 21.55 -3.10
CA ASP A 3 0.09 22.29 -3.71
C ASP A 3 1.47 21.69 -3.38
N ILE A 4 1.65 21.15 -2.17
CA ILE A 4 2.92 20.50 -1.77
C ILE A 4 3.07 19.16 -2.50
N VAL A 5 1.98 18.40 -2.64
CA VAL A 5 2.00 17.14 -3.41
C VAL A 5 2.36 17.42 -4.88
N ASN A 6 1.75 18.44 -5.49
CA ASN A 6 2.08 18.85 -6.85
C ASN A 6 3.56 19.28 -6.98
N GLN A 7 4.07 20.08 -6.03
CA GLN A 7 5.49 20.46 -6.02
C GLN A 7 6.43 19.25 -5.92
N ILE A 8 6.07 18.22 -5.14
CA ILE A 8 6.84 16.97 -5.06
C ILE A 8 6.91 16.32 -6.44
N LEU A 9 5.77 16.12 -7.09
CA LEU A 9 5.71 15.47 -8.40
C LEU A 9 6.40 16.30 -9.50
N GLU A 10 6.21 17.63 -9.50
CA GLU A 10 6.90 18.56 -10.40
C GLU A 10 8.41 18.50 -10.19
N SER A 11 8.90 18.53 -8.95
CA SER A 11 10.33 18.43 -8.67
C SER A 11 10.94 17.11 -9.15
N MET A 12 10.17 16.01 -9.12
CA MET A 12 10.61 14.71 -9.64
C MET A 12 10.71 14.73 -11.17
N MET A 13 9.74 15.35 -11.86
CA MET A 13 9.75 15.47 -13.33
C MET A 13 10.85 16.43 -13.81
N ASP A 14 11.13 17.48 -13.05
CA ASP A 14 12.18 18.46 -13.35
C ASP A 14 13.58 17.98 -12.95
N HIS A 15 13.68 16.84 -12.25
CA HIS A 15 14.92 16.30 -11.67
C HIS A 15 15.59 17.26 -10.67
N GLU A 16 14.81 18.12 -10.01
CA GLU A 16 15.27 19.22 -9.16
C GLU A 16 14.73 19.11 -7.71
N PRO A 17 15.27 18.18 -6.90
CA PRO A 17 14.71 17.84 -5.57
C PRO A 17 14.73 18.97 -4.54
N TYR A 18 15.62 19.96 -4.70
CA TYR A 18 15.79 21.04 -3.73
C TYR A 18 14.97 22.29 -4.05
N THR A 19 14.09 22.22 -5.05
CA THR A 19 13.01 23.21 -5.24
C THR A 19 11.91 23.06 -4.20
N LEU A 20 11.86 21.92 -3.52
CA LEU A 20 10.89 21.62 -2.49
C LEU A 20 11.07 22.49 -1.23
N PRO A 21 9.97 22.88 -0.57
CA PRO A 21 10.03 23.58 0.71
C PRO A 21 10.36 22.60 1.84
N LEU A 22 11.59 22.07 1.89
CA LEU A 22 12.02 21.16 2.94
C LEU A 22 12.22 21.91 4.27
N ALA A 23 11.93 21.25 5.38
CA ALA A 23 12.36 21.72 6.69
C ALA A 23 13.90 21.66 6.79
N PRO A 24 14.55 22.48 7.64
CA PRO A 24 16.01 22.42 7.82
C PRO A 24 16.54 21.04 8.20
N ILE A 25 15.71 20.25 8.90
CA ILE A 25 15.91 18.83 9.19
C ILE A 25 14.65 18.11 8.72
N TYR A 26 14.82 17.16 7.81
CA TYR A 26 13.74 16.33 7.29
C TYR A 26 14.15 14.87 7.29
N LYS A 27 13.17 13.97 7.26
CA LYS A 27 13.36 12.52 7.11
C LYS A 27 12.78 12.07 5.78
N ALA A 28 13.51 11.28 5.02
CA ALA A 28 13.02 10.78 3.73
C ALA A 28 13.47 9.35 3.46
N THR A 29 12.60 8.56 2.84
CA THR A 29 12.91 7.21 2.35
C THR A 29 12.35 6.99 0.94
N GLU A 30 13.08 6.25 0.11
CA GLU A 30 12.56 5.65 -1.12
C GLU A 30 12.65 4.13 -0.96
N ASN A 31 11.52 3.42 -1.10
CA ASN A 31 11.46 1.97 -0.92
C ASN A 31 12.09 1.54 0.41
N SER A 32 11.71 2.23 1.49
CA SER A 32 12.22 2.04 2.86
C SER A 32 13.72 2.32 3.06
N HIS A 33 14.41 2.82 2.04
CA HIS A 33 15.82 3.17 2.11
C HIS A 33 15.99 4.67 2.43
N PRO A 34 16.57 5.04 3.58
CA PRO A 34 16.83 6.44 3.91
C PRO A 34 17.86 7.06 2.96
N ALA A 35 17.53 8.19 2.36
CA ALA A 35 18.43 8.90 1.46
C ALA A 35 18.13 10.40 1.44
N ALA A 36 19.13 11.20 1.04
CA ALA A 36 18.87 12.56 0.58
C ALA A 36 18.11 12.51 -0.75
N LEU A 37 17.22 13.48 -1.00
CA LEU A 37 16.36 13.44 -2.19
C LEU A 37 17.14 13.39 -3.51
N SER A 38 18.30 14.03 -3.60
CA SER A 38 19.16 13.97 -4.79
C SER A 38 19.82 12.60 -5.04
N MET A 39 19.75 11.67 -4.09
CA MET A 39 20.24 10.30 -4.24
C MET A 39 19.12 9.30 -4.54
N MET A 40 17.87 9.70 -4.38
CA MET A 40 16.70 8.88 -4.67
C MET A 40 16.53 8.70 -6.18
N THR A 41 16.08 7.52 -6.59
CA THR A 41 15.94 7.15 -8.00
C THR A 41 14.81 7.91 -8.65
N LEU A 42 13.73 8.22 -7.91
CA LEU A 42 12.57 8.95 -8.41
C LEU A 42 12.94 10.28 -9.09
N TRP A 43 13.89 11.05 -8.53
CA TRP A 43 14.37 12.30 -9.14
C TRP A 43 15.31 12.12 -10.33
N ARG A 44 15.65 10.87 -10.68
CA ARG A 44 16.51 10.55 -11.83
C ARG A 44 15.74 9.88 -12.96
N THR A 45 14.64 9.20 -12.64
CA THR A 45 13.95 8.32 -13.59
C THR A 45 12.57 8.82 -13.98
N VAL A 46 11.86 9.53 -13.10
CA VAL A 46 10.50 10.00 -13.40
C VAL A 46 10.55 10.99 -14.57
N THR A 47 9.77 10.71 -15.59
CA THR A 47 9.61 11.56 -16.79
C THR A 47 8.21 12.16 -16.88
N LYS A 48 7.23 11.54 -16.21
CA LYS A 48 5.85 11.98 -16.21
C LYS A 48 5.11 11.53 -14.96
N ALA A 49 4.34 12.43 -14.39
CA ALA A 49 3.39 12.18 -13.31
C ALA A 49 2.09 12.96 -13.58
N GLY A 50 0.95 12.31 -13.32
CA GLY A 50 -0.36 12.97 -13.34
C GLY A 50 -0.72 13.58 -11.99
N SER A 51 -1.97 14.02 -11.84
CA SER A 51 -2.54 14.24 -10.50
C SER A 51 -2.70 12.90 -9.77
N PRO A 52 -2.62 12.88 -8.43
CA PRO A 52 -2.97 11.70 -7.66
C PRO A 52 -4.35 11.15 -7.99
N ASP A 53 -4.40 9.85 -8.24
CA ASP A 53 -5.66 9.12 -8.44
C ASP A 53 -6.32 8.81 -7.08
N LEU A 54 -5.52 8.68 -6.02
CA LEU A 54 -5.96 8.71 -4.63
C LEU A 54 -5.15 9.74 -3.86
N LEU A 55 -5.83 10.64 -3.15
CA LEU A 55 -5.23 11.64 -2.27
C LEU A 55 -6.06 11.77 -0.99
N ALA A 56 -5.51 11.31 0.12
CA ALA A 56 -6.08 11.48 1.45
C ALA A 56 -5.31 12.56 2.21
N ILE A 57 -6.01 13.53 2.80
CA ILE A 57 -5.40 14.67 3.49
C ILE A 57 -5.86 14.71 4.95
N ASP A 58 -4.92 14.56 5.88
CA ASP A 58 -5.15 14.83 7.30
C ASP A 58 -4.76 16.27 7.62
N THR A 59 -5.77 17.14 7.66
CA THR A 59 -5.57 18.56 7.99
C THR A 59 -5.16 18.78 9.44
N SER A 60 -5.49 17.86 10.35
CA SER A 60 -5.19 17.97 11.79
C SER A 60 -3.76 17.56 12.08
N ALA A 61 -3.28 16.48 11.46
CA ALA A 61 -1.92 15.97 11.62
C ALA A 61 -0.90 16.66 10.68
N GLY A 62 -1.38 17.40 9.69
CA GLY A 62 -0.54 17.98 8.65
C GLY A 62 0.12 16.92 7.79
N SER A 63 -0.56 15.79 7.53
CA SER A 63 -0.07 14.69 6.71
C SER A 63 -0.96 14.43 5.52
N ALA A 64 -0.41 13.76 4.51
CA ALA A 64 -1.19 13.27 3.38
C ALA A 64 -0.62 11.95 2.88
N TYR A 65 -1.50 11.14 2.30
CA TYR A 65 -1.16 9.96 1.54
C TYR A 65 -1.61 10.17 0.10
N PHE A 66 -0.81 9.73 -0.85
CA PHE A 66 -1.21 9.76 -2.25
C PHE A 66 -0.70 8.55 -3.03
N SER A 67 -1.42 8.20 -4.09
CA SER A 67 -1.02 7.18 -5.05
C SER A 67 -1.40 7.59 -6.48
N LEU A 68 -0.51 7.27 -7.43
CA LEU A 68 -0.69 7.57 -8.85
C LEU A 68 0.15 6.65 -9.72
N SER A 69 -0.22 6.59 -11.00
CA SER A 69 0.67 6.09 -12.04
C SER A 69 1.75 7.12 -12.43
N ILE A 70 2.96 6.64 -12.69
CA ILE A 70 4.08 7.45 -13.21
C ILE A 70 4.79 6.72 -14.35
N SER A 71 5.52 7.48 -15.17
CA SER A 71 6.42 6.95 -16.19
C SER A 71 7.88 7.11 -15.74
N GLU A 72 8.68 6.07 -15.95
CA GLU A 72 10.12 6.05 -15.65
C GLU A 72 10.97 5.76 -16.89
N GLY A 73 11.87 6.67 -17.26
CA GLY A 73 12.83 6.51 -18.37
C GLY A 73 12.24 6.42 -19.79
N ASN A 74 10.91 6.35 -19.91
CA ASN A 74 10.15 6.42 -21.15
C ASN A 74 8.76 7.02 -20.85
N ASP A 75 7.88 7.13 -21.86
CA ASP A 75 6.56 7.78 -21.69
C ASP A 75 5.43 6.83 -21.24
N LEU A 76 5.70 5.53 -21.12
CA LEU A 76 4.70 4.54 -20.69
C LEU A 76 4.52 4.59 -19.17
N ALA A 77 3.27 4.78 -18.73
CA ALA A 77 2.91 4.81 -17.31
C ALA A 77 2.83 3.38 -16.75
N GLN A 78 3.97 2.85 -16.33
CA GLN A 78 4.13 1.43 -15.96
C GLN A 78 4.43 1.20 -14.48
N SER A 79 4.58 2.27 -13.71
CA SER A 79 4.89 2.19 -12.28
C SER A 79 3.80 2.88 -11.46
N VAL A 80 3.57 2.38 -10.26
CA VAL A 80 2.70 3.00 -9.24
C VAL A 80 3.59 3.62 -8.18
N LEU A 81 3.52 4.96 -8.08
CA LEU A 81 4.09 5.71 -6.96
C LEU A 81 3.03 5.81 -5.88
N TRP A 82 3.43 5.56 -4.64
CA TRP A 82 2.64 5.89 -3.47
C TRP A 82 3.52 6.44 -2.36
N ALA A 83 2.93 7.33 -1.58
CA ALA A 83 3.70 8.14 -0.69
C ALA A 83 2.89 8.59 0.51
N ARG A 84 3.60 8.84 1.61
CA ARG A 84 3.08 9.55 2.77
C ARG A 84 4.00 10.73 3.10
N ILE A 85 3.41 11.89 3.33
CA ILE A 85 4.14 13.12 3.64
C ILE A 85 3.66 13.71 4.96
N LYS A 86 4.56 14.45 5.61
CA LYS A 86 4.22 15.33 6.73
C LYS A 86 4.74 16.73 6.49
N VAL A 87 3.88 17.70 6.75
CA VAL A 87 4.12 19.12 6.51
C VAL A 87 3.86 19.90 7.80
N VAL A 88 4.86 20.64 8.25
CA VAL A 88 4.78 21.53 9.41
C VAL A 88 5.24 22.92 8.98
N ASN A 89 4.49 23.96 9.31
CA ASN A 89 4.81 25.35 8.92
C ASN A 89 5.06 25.52 7.41
N ARG A 90 4.27 24.82 6.58
CA ARG A 90 4.39 24.78 5.11
C ARG A 90 5.71 24.18 4.60
N GLN A 91 6.45 23.47 5.45
CA GLN A 91 7.67 22.77 5.09
C GLN A 91 7.49 21.25 5.23
N ILE A 92 8.06 20.50 4.29
CA ILE A 92 8.07 19.03 4.34
C ILE A 92 9.07 18.59 5.41
N THR A 93 8.58 17.94 6.46
CA THR A 93 9.40 17.35 7.53
C THR A 93 9.63 15.87 7.31
N GLU A 94 8.72 15.19 6.63
CA GLU A 94 8.81 13.76 6.35
C GLU A 94 8.31 13.45 4.94
N LEU A 95 9.06 12.61 4.22
CA LEU A 95 8.75 12.18 2.85
C LEU A 95 9.03 10.69 2.68
N GLU A 96 7.97 9.89 2.73
CA GLU A 96 8.01 8.44 2.63
C GLU A 96 7.49 8.04 1.25
N LEU A 97 8.35 7.45 0.41
CA LEU A 97 8.08 7.18 -0.99
C LEU A 97 8.28 5.69 -1.30
N TYR A 98 7.41 5.16 -2.14
CA TYR A 98 7.50 3.81 -2.65
C TYR A 98 7.12 3.77 -4.12
N ILE A 99 7.78 2.88 -4.86
CA ILE A 99 7.50 2.68 -6.27
C ILE A 99 7.45 1.20 -6.63
N ASN A 100 6.27 0.76 -7.06
CA ASN A 100 6.05 -0.58 -7.60
C ASN A 100 6.06 -0.53 -9.12
N ARG A 101 6.88 -1.37 -9.74
CA ARG A 101 7.05 -1.50 -11.19
C ARG A 101 6.44 -2.79 -11.73
N SER A 102 6.20 -3.75 -10.85
CA SER A 102 5.60 -5.04 -11.18
C SER A 102 5.10 -5.75 -9.92
N ARG A 103 4.38 -6.87 -10.11
CA ARG A 103 4.01 -7.80 -9.02
C ARG A 103 5.22 -8.25 -8.17
N GLY A 104 6.41 -8.28 -8.75
CA GLY A 104 7.64 -8.67 -8.05
C GLY A 104 8.05 -7.72 -6.92
N ASP A 105 7.58 -6.47 -6.95
CA ASP A 105 7.90 -5.49 -5.90
C ASP A 105 6.99 -5.61 -4.67
N HIS A 106 5.84 -6.29 -4.72
CA HIS A 106 4.82 -6.18 -3.66
C HIS A 106 3.94 -7.39 -3.41
N GLY A 107 4.07 -8.49 -4.15
CA GLY A 107 3.38 -9.73 -3.78
C GLY A 107 2.42 -10.21 -4.84
N PHE A 108 1.18 -9.69 -4.89
CA PHE A 108 0.10 -10.37 -5.61
C PHE A 108 -0.50 -9.57 -6.77
N SER A 109 -1.34 -8.55 -6.57
CA SER A 109 -2.02 -7.84 -7.68
C SER A 109 -1.37 -6.50 -8.02
N PHE A 110 -1.25 -6.15 -9.30
CA PHE A 110 -0.62 -4.91 -9.76
C PHE A 110 -1.29 -4.35 -11.01
N SER A 111 -1.61 -3.06 -11.01
CA SER A 111 -1.95 -2.37 -12.26
C SER A 111 -1.78 -0.86 -12.12
N SER A 112 -0.89 -0.27 -12.93
CA SER A 112 -0.83 1.19 -13.10
C SER A 112 -1.98 1.72 -13.97
N GLU A 113 -2.57 0.89 -14.83
CA GLU A 113 -3.62 1.28 -15.79
C GLU A 113 -5.02 1.33 -15.15
N GLU A 114 -5.33 0.37 -14.28
CA GLU A 114 -6.65 0.28 -13.63
C GLU A 114 -6.81 1.28 -12.47
N LEU A 115 -5.70 1.82 -11.99
CA LEU A 115 -5.61 2.65 -10.80
C LEU A 115 -6.60 3.84 -10.81
N PRO A 116 -6.73 4.65 -11.89
CA PRO A 116 -7.71 5.75 -11.95
C PRO A 116 -9.18 5.28 -11.89
N ALA A 117 -9.48 4.12 -12.47
CA ALA A 117 -10.83 3.56 -12.45
C ALA A 117 -11.18 3.01 -11.06
N ASN A 118 -10.22 2.29 -10.45
CA ASN A 118 -10.38 1.67 -9.16
C ASN A 118 -10.51 2.70 -8.02
N TYR A 119 -9.78 3.82 -8.07
CA TYR A 119 -9.85 4.86 -7.02
C TYR A 119 -10.96 5.90 -7.22
N ARG A 120 -11.72 5.85 -8.32
CA ARG A 120 -12.84 6.77 -8.54
C ARG A 120 -13.88 6.70 -7.41
N ARG A 121 -14.18 5.50 -6.88
CA ARG A 121 -15.09 5.32 -5.73
C ARG A 121 -14.48 5.90 -4.45
N TRP A 122 -13.19 5.66 -4.22
CA TRP A 122 -12.46 6.12 -3.05
C TRP A 122 -12.45 7.65 -2.94
N MET A 123 -12.34 8.32 -4.09
CA MET A 123 -12.32 9.78 -4.20
C MET A 123 -13.72 10.43 -4.27
N SER A 124 -14.78 9.66 -4.01
CA SER A 124 -16.15 10.17 -3.88
C SER A 124 -16.55 10.21 -2.40
N PRO A 125 -16.52 11.39 -1.73
CA PRO A 125 -16.87 11.48 -0.31
C PRO A 125 -18.28 10.95 -0.03
N PRO A 126 -18.48 10.16 1.04
CA PRO A 126 -19.83 9.79 1.46
C PRO A 126 -20.61 11.02 1.96
N PRO A 127 -21.95 10.94 1.97
CA PRO A 127 -22.81 11.93 2.61
C PRO A 127 -22.38 12.20 4.05
N ARG A 128 -22.54 13.45 4.51
CA ARG A 128 -22.01 13.91 5.80
C ARG A 128 -22.49 13.06 6.98
N GLU A 129 -23.74 12.62 6.93
CA GLU A 129 -24.39 11.79 7.95
C GLU A 129 -23.91 10.33 7.97
N GLN A 130 -23.21 9.89 6.92
CA GLN A 130 -22.61 8.55 6.81
C GLN A 130 -21.12 8.55 7.15
N ARG A 131 -20.46 9.73 7.15
CA ARG A 131 -19.03 9.84 7.44
C ARG A 131 -18.71 9.28 8.81
N ALA A 132 -17.62 8.52 8.88
CA ALA A 132 -17.05 8.10 10.15
C ALA A 132 -16.47 9.30 10.90
N THR A 133 -16.53 9.25 12.21
CA THR A 133 -15.82 10.18 13.08
C THR A 133 -14.33 9.87 13.09
N ARG A 134 -13.51 10.87 13.39
CA ARG A 134 -12.07 10.67 13.61
C ARG A 134 -11.76 9.57 14.62
N ALA A 135 -12.49 9.51 15.74
CA ALA A 135 -12.29 8.50 16.77
C ALA A 135 -12.57 7.06 16.25
N GLU A 136 -13.55 6.89 15.36
CA GLU A 136 -13.80 5.61 14.70
C GLU A 136 -12.65 5.24 13.74
N LEU A 137 -12.14 6.21 12.98
CA LEU A 137 -11.00 5.99 12.08
C LEU A 137 -9.71 5.68 12.85
N GLU A 138 -9.49 6.33 14.00
CA GLU A 138 -8.37 6.04 14.91
C GLU A 138 -8.48 4.62 15.48
N SER A 139 -9.66 4.24 15.95
CA SER A 139 -9.92 2.89 16.47
C SER A 139 -9.75 1.82 15.39
N LEU A 140 -10.17 2.11 14.15
CA LEU A 140 -9.96 1.24 13.00
C LEU A 140 -8.46 1.06 12.72
N SER A 141 -7.70 2.16 12.71
CA SER A 141 -6.25 2.13 12.48
C SER A 141 -5.51 1.29 13.49
N GLU A 142 -5.84 1.46 14.78
CA GLU A 142 -5.28 0.69 15.89
C GLU A 142 -5.66 -0.80 15.82
N ALA A 143 -6.81 -1.13 15.22
CA ALA A 143 -7.28 -2.51 15.08
C ALA A 143 -6.64 -3.26 13.91
N THR A 144 -6.16 -2.55 12.88
CA THR A 144 -5.69 -3.13 11.61
C THR A 144 -4.68 -4.25 11.80
N PHE A 145 -3.59 -3.97 12.52
CA PHE A 145 -2.49 -4.92 12.78
C PHE A 145 -2.44 -5.41 14.24
N ASN A 146 -3.52 -5.18 15.00
CA ASN A 146 -3.64 -5.65 16.38
C ASN A 146 -4.74 -6.72 16.46
N PRO A 147 -4.36 -8.02 16.50
CA PRO A 147 -5.34 -9.11 16.58
C PRO A 147 -6.11 -9.13 17.90
N ASN A 148 -5.63 -8.45 18.94
CA ASN A 148 -6.30 -8.35 20.24
C ASN A 148 -7.27 -7.16 20.32
N SER A 149 -7.42 -6.36 19.26
CA SER A 149 -8.36 -5.25 19.26
C SER A 149 -9.80 -5.73 19.39
N THR A 150 -10.59 -5.00 20.16
CA THR A 150 -12.03 -5.27 20.37
C THR A 150 -12.93 -4.33 19.55
N PHE A 151 -12.33 -3.47 18.72
CA PHE A 151 -13.08 -2.58 17.85
C PHE A 151 -13.84 -3.40 16.80
N PRO A 152 -15.18 -3.35 16.76
CA PRO A 152 -15.96 -4.15 15.81
C PRO A 152 -15.87 -3.52 14.43
N VAL A 153 -15.41 -4.29 13.45
CA VAL A 153 -15.36 -3.86 12.05
C VAL A 153 -16.32 -4.71 11.24
N ALA A 154 -17.48 -4.14 10.91
CA ALA A 154 -18.38 -4.72 9.92
C ALA A 154 -17.81 -4.49 8.51
N VAL A 155 -17.92 -5.46 7.62
CA VAL A 155 -17.50 -5.33 6.21
C VAL A 155 -18.75 -5.19 5.35
N ALA A 156 -18.79 -4.20 4.46
CA ALA A 156 -19.90 -4.02 3.54
C ALA A 156 -19.90 -5.10 2.44
N ASP A 157 -21.09 -5.51 1.98
CA ASP A 157 -21.26 -6.54 0.95
C ASP A 157 -20.56 -6.21 -0.37
N ASP A 158 -20.43 -4.92 -0.68
CA ASP A 158 -19.79 -4.39 -1.87
C ASP A 158 -18.43 -3.73 -1.59
N CYS A 159 -17.80 -4.08 -0.46
CA CYS A 159 -16.51 -3.54 -0.07
C CYS A 159 -15.44 -3.86 -1.12
N GLN A 160 -14.76 -2.82 -1.61
CA GLN A 160 -13.79 -2.95 -2.70
C GLN A 160 -12.41 -3.32 -2.14
N PHE A 161 -11.85 -4.46 -2.58
CA PHE A 161 -10.50 -4.86 -2.24
C PHE A 161 -9.53 -4.64 -3.41
N THR A 162 -8.53 -3.79 -3.20
CA THR A 162 -7.46 -3.52 -4.17
C THR A 162 -6.08 -3.76 -3.59
N GLU A 163 -5.12 -4.03 -4.47
CA GLU A 163 -3.70 -4.10 -4.14
C GLU A 163 -2.93 -3.44 -5.28
N VAL A 164 -2.10 -2.45 -4.92
CA VAL A 164 -1.24 -1.67 -5.84
C VAL A 164 -1.92 -1.35 -7.18
N GLY A 165 -3.06 -0.67 -7.10
CA GLY A 165 -3.84 -0.17 -8.24
C GLY A 165 -4.75 -1.18 -8.94
N ALA A 166 -4.60 -2.49 -8.70
CA ALA A 166 -5.44 -3.54 -9.27
C ALA A 166 -6.55 -3.99 -8.31
N THR A 167 -7.68 -4.44 -8.87
CA THR A 167 -8.66 -5.23 -8.11
C THR A 167 -8.10 -6.63 -7.86
N VAL A 168 -8.22 -7.13 -6.63
CA VAL A 168 -7.66 -8.45 -6.29
C VAL A 168 -8.54 -9.56 -6.86
N ILE A 169 -7.95 -10.40 -7.70
CA ILE A 169 -8.57 -11.61 -8.26
C ILE A 169 -7.63 -12.76 -7.95
N ASP A 170 -8.14 -13.80 -7.30
CA ASP A 170 -7.38 -14.99 -6.97
C ASP A 170 -8.05 -16.26 -7.54
N PRO A 171 -7.59 -16.76 -8.69
CA PRO A 171 -8.09 -17.99 -9.28
C PRO A 171 -7.40 -19.26 -8.74
N GLY A 172 -6.59 -19.14 -7.69
CA GLY A 172 -5.74 -20.24 -7.23
C GLY A 172 -4.41 -20.35 -7.99
N PRO A 173 -3.42 -21.09 -7.45
CA PRO A 173 -2.09 -21.22 -8.06
C PRO A 173 -2.09 -21.96 -9.39
N ASP A 174 -3.10 -22.80 -9.64
CA ASP A 174 -3.29 -23.50 -10.92
C ASP A 174 -4.23 -22.76 -11.89
N GLY A 175 -4.90 -21.72 -11.41
CA GLY A 175 -5.96 -21.03 -12.11
C GLY A 175 -7.21 -21.90 -12.28
N ASP A 176 -8.36 -21.36 -11.91
CA ASP A 176 -9.68 -21.94 -12.18
C ASP A 176 -10.43 -21.21 -13.31
N GLY A 177 -9.80 -20.16 -13.89
CA GLY A 177 -10.40 -19.30 -14.91
C GLY A 177 -11.36 -18.25 -14.36
N SER A 178 -11.44 -18.09 -13.03
CA SER A 178 -12.21 -17.05 -12.37
C SER A 178 -11.61 -15.67 -12.65
N TYR A 179 -12.50 -14.72 -12.88
CA TYR A 179 -12.20 -13.29 -12.93
C TYR A 179 -13.02 -12.54 -11.87
N ALA A 180 -13.58 -13.26 -10.90
CA ALA A 180 -14.39 -12.68 -9.84
C ALA A 180 -13.47 -11.94 -8.85
N PRO A 181 -13.70 -10.65 -8.61
CA PRO A 181 -13.00 -9.91 -7.56
C PRO A 181 -13.23 -10.52 -6.18
N LEU A 182 -12.18 -10.53 -5.36
CA LEU A 182 -12.30 -10.75 -3.93
C LEU A 182 -12.90 -9.49 -3.26
N GLY A 183 -13.72 -9.69 -2.24
CA GLY A 183 -14.17 -8.63 -1.35
C GLY A 183 -13.13 -8.34 -0.25
N CYS A 184 -13.35 -7.27 0.50
CA CYS A 184 -12.55 -7.00 1.70
C CYS A 184 -12.68 -8.13 2.72
N SER A 185 -11.70 -8.25 3.60
CA SER A 185 -11.69 -9.27 4.64
C SER A 185 -11.18 -8.70 5.95
N TRP A 186 -11.96 -8.90 7.01
CA TRP A 186 -11.60 -8.52 8.38
C TRP A 186 -11.64 -9.75 9.29
N ILE A 187 -10.76 -10.72 9.00
CA ILE A 187 -10.66 -12.00 9.72
C ILE A 187 -9.65 -11.93 10.89
N ASP A 188 -9.78 -12.88 11.81
CA ASP A 188 -8.87 -13.02 12.96
C ASP A 188 -7.45 -13.43 12.54
N ALA A 189 -7.32 -14.27 11.51
CA ALA A 189 -6.04 -14.76 10.98
C ALA A 189 -5.33 -13.75 10.05
N ARG A 190 -5.33 -12.46 10.41
CA ARG A 190 -4.69 -11.38 9.65
C ARG A 190 -3.27 -11.10 10.16
N PRO A 191 -2.41 -10.48 9.33
CA PRO A 191 -1.08 -10.05 9.77
C PRO A 191 -1.12 -9.15 11.00
N ALA A 192 -0.13 -9.29 11.88
CA ALA A 192 0.00 -8.52 13.09
C ALA A 192 1.38 -7.88 13.19
N ASP A 193 1.45 -6.68 13.74
CA ASP A 193 2.70 -5.95 14.00
C ASP A 193 2.53 -5.09 15.26
N ASP A 194 3.21 -5.46 16.34
CA ASP A 194 3.19 -4.73 17.61
C ASP A 194 3.81 -3.32 17.48
N ASN A 195 4.57 -3.07 16.41
CA ASN A 195 5.16 -1.77 16.10
C ASN A 195 4.47 -1.09 14.91
N ALA A 196 3.24 -1.50 14.60
CA ALA A 196 2.46 -0.87 13.54
C ALA A 196 2.35 0.65 13.76
N ARG A 197 2.54 1.39 12.68
CA ARG A 197 2.42 2.84 12.65
C ARG A 197 0.97 3.21 12.39
N VAL A 198 0.24 3.47 13.46
CA VAL A 198 -1.17 3.86 13.43
C VAL A 198 -1.36 5.33 13.11
N ASN A 199 -2.52 5.69 12.58
CA ASN A 199 -2.99 7.07 12.37
C ASN A 199 -2.02 7.91 11.51
N LEU A 200 -1.39 7.31 10.49
CA LEU A 200 -0.43 8.03 9.63
C LEU A 200 -1.11 9.17 8.87
N VAL A 201 -2.32 8.91 8.38
CA VAL A 201 -3.19 9.87 7.69
C VAL A 201 -4.64 9.48 7.99
N ILE A 202 -5.46 10.44 8.44
CA ILE A 202 -6.90 10.30 8.60
C ILE A 202 -7.60 11.44 7.86
N ASP A 203 -8.32 11.08 6.81
CA ASP A 203 -9.18 11.97 6.03
C ASP A 203 -10.65 11.72 6.39
N GLU A 204 -11.20 12.57 7.26
CA GLU A 204 -12.60 12.49 7.73
C GLU A 204 -13.62 12.79 6.63
N GLU A 205 -13.21 13.47 5.55
CA GLU A 205 -14.08 13.76 4.44
C GLU A 205 -14.30 12.52 3.57
N LEU A 206 -13.24 11.80 3.25
CA LEU A 206 -13.30 10.56 2.47
C LEU A 206 -13.56 9.32 3.33
N GLY A 207 -13.48 9.44 4.66
CA GLY A 207 -13.53 8.31 5.58
C GLY A 207 -12.31 7.40 5.44
N ILE A 208 -11.15 7.94 5.06
CA ILE A 208 -9.94 7.16 4.80
C ILE A 208 -9.01 7.21 6.01
N VAL A 209 -8.44 6.06 6.36
CA VAL A 209 -7.32 5.95 7.29
C VAL A 209 -6.18 5.14 6.71
N VAL A 210 -4.94 5.55 6.99
CA VAL A 210 -3.72 4.88 6.55
C VAL A 210 -2.95 4.37 7.76
N THR A 211 -2.66 3.07 7.78
CA THR A 211 -1.86 2.40 8.81
C THR A 211 -0.66 1.71 8.15
N GLY A 212 0.52 1.82 8.76
CA GLY A 212 1.73 1.15 8.28
C GLY A 212 2.15 -0.03 9.15
N ALA A 213 2.75 -1.06 8.55
CA ALA A 213 3.29 -2.20 9.30
C ALA A 213 4.45 -2.87 8.56
N MET A 214 5.24 -3.64 9.32
CA MET A 214 6.27 -4.55 8.83
C MET A 214 5.77 -6.00 9.00
N VAL A 215 5.57 -6.69 7.89
CA VAL A 215 4.99 -8.04 7.89
C VAL A 215 6.03 -9.04 7.39
N PRO A 216 6.53 -9.96 8.24
CA PRO A 216 7.37 -11.05 7.79
C PRO A 216 6.55 -12.11 7.04
N GLY A 217 7.17 -12.78 6.07
CA GLY A 217 6.50 -13.80 5.28
C GLY A 217 7.43 -14.52 4.31
N LEU A 218 6.81 -15.32 3.45
CA LEU A 218 7.46 -16.07 2.38
C LEU A 218 6.91 -15.65 1.02
N VAL A 219 7.81 -15.51 0.05
CA VAL A 219 7.44 -15.39 -1.37
C VAL A 219 7.41 -16.80 -1.96
N TYR A 220 6.21 -17.25 -2.32
CA TYR A 220 5.95 -18.56 -2.92
C TYR A 220 5.81 -18.48 -4.44
N PRO A 221 6.15 -19.55 -5.18
CA PRO A 221 5.66 -19.71 -6.54
C PRO A 221 4.15 -19.82 -6.55
N TYR A 222 3.48 -19.16 -7.49
CA TYR A 222 2.03 -19.18 -7.65
C TYR A 222 1.70 -19.26 -9.14
N GLY A 223 1.54 -20.48 -9.67
CA GLY A 223 1.47 -20.70 -11.11
C GLY A 223 2.74 -20.23 -11.82
N ASN A 224 2.61 -19.30 -12.77
CA ASN A 224 3.73 -18.67 -13.48
C ASN A 224 4.20 -17.34 -12.87
N VAL A 225 3.66 -16.97 -11.71
CA VAL A 225 3.99 -15.75 -10.95
C VAL A 225 4.42 -16.15 -9.52
N SER A 226 4.46 -15.17 -8.62
CA SER A 226 4.69 -15.39 -7.19
C SER A 226 3.60 -14.73 -6.36
N ALA A 227 3.49 -15.15 -5.11
CA ALA A 227 2.64 -14.54 -4.09
C ALA A 227 3.45 -14.39 -2.79
N PHE A 228 3.31 -13.25 -2.12
CA PHE A 228 3.83 -13.08 -0.77
C PHE A 228 2.75 -13.49 0.23
N ILE A 229 3.07 -14.44 1.11
CA ILE A 229 2.17 -14.94 2.14
C ILE A 229 2.77 -14.63 3.52
N PRO A 230 2.14 -13.77 4.33
CA PRO A 230 2.57 -13.48 5.71
C PRO A 230 2.73 -14.72 6.59
N ASP A 231 3.68 -14.69 7.51
CA ASP A 231 3.95 -15.82 8.43
C ASP A 231 2.77 -16.13 9.35
N GLN A 232 1.95 -15.12 9.68
CA GLN A 232 0.75 -15.32 10.49
C GLN A 232 -0.38 -16.04 9.75
N MET A 233 -0.32 -16.12 8.42
CA MET A 233 -1.32 -16.82 7.60
C MET A 233 -0.90 -18.29 7.41
N THR A 234 -0.76 -19.02 8.52
CA THR A 234 -0.16 -20.37 8.53
C THR A 234 -0.92 -21.40 7.70
N GLU A 235 -2.25 -21.30 7.63
CA GLU A 235 -3.07 -22.19 6.80
C GLU A 235 -2.77 -21.97 5.31
N ALA A 236 -2.71 -20.71 4.87
CA ALA A 236 -2.37 -20.37 3.49
C ALA A 236 -0.94 -20.81 3.12
N GLN A 237 0.04 -20.66 4.02
CA GLN A 237 1.40 -21.18 3.78
C GLN A 237 1.42 -22.71 3.69
N ALA A 238 0.68 -23.41 4.55
CA ALA A 238 0.61 -24.87 4.53
C ALA A 238 -0.04 -25.41 3.24
N GLU A 239 -1.11 -24.78 2.77
CA GLU A 239 -1.73 -25.10 1.48
C GLU A 239 -0.75 -24.87 0.32
N GLN A 240 0.02 -23.80 0.37
CA GLN A 240 1.01 -23.48 -0.66
C GLN A 240 2.20 -24.45 -0.64
N ASP A 241 2.65 -24.89 0.54
CA ASP A 241 3.66 -25.94 0.70
C ASP A 241 3.20 -27.27 0.12
N GLU A 242 1.94 -27.67 0.36
CA GLU A 242 1.36 -28.89 -0.21
C GLU A 242 1.28 -28.80 -1.73
N TRP A 243 0.78 -27.69 -2.26
CA TRP A 243 0.74 -27.45 -3.70
C TRP A 243 2.14 -27.52 -4.32
N PHE A 244 3.12 -26.85 -3.71
CA PHE A 244 4.50 -26.81 -4.19
C PHE A 244 5.12 -28.21 -4.21
N ALA A 245 4.97 -28.99 -3.13
CA ALA A 245 5.44 -30.36 -3.06
C ALA A 245 4.76 -31.25 -4.12
N GLY A 246 3.45 -31.08 -4.33
CA GLY A 246 2.70 -31.76 -5.37
C GLY A 246 3.23 -31.47 -6.78
N LYS A 247 3.57 -30.21 -7.08
CA LYS A 247 4.15 -29.83 -8.38
C LYS A 247 5.54 -30.42 -8.59
N ILE A 248 6.39 -30.40 -7.57
CA ILE A 248 7.71 -31.04 -7.64
C ILE A 248 7.57 -32.56 -7.90
N ALA A 249 6.68 -33.23 -7.18
CA ALA A 249 6.42 -34.66 -7.37
C ALA A 249 5.88 -35.00 -8.76
N ALA A 250 5.09 -34.09 -9.35
CA ALA A 250 4.56 -34.22 -10.70
C ALA A 250 5.57 -33.88 -11.82
N GLY A 251 6.82 -33.51 -11.47
CA GLY A 251 7.85 -33.14 -12.45
C GLY A 251 7.58 -31.78 -13.11
N ALA A 252 7.02 -30.82 -12.36
CA ALA A 252 6.84 -29.46 -12.84
C ALA A 252 8.16 -28.85 -13.34
N GLY A 253 8.04 -27.87 -14.25
CA GLY A 253 9.17 -27.14 -14.82
C GLY A 253 9.79 -26.15 -13.83
N LEU A 254 9.93 -24.89 -14.25
CA LEU A 254 10.52 -23.85 -13.42
C LEU A 254 9.54 -23.42 -12.32
N LEU A 255 9.95 -23.56 -11.07
CA LEU A 255 9.26 -23.01 -9.90
C LEU A 255 10.24 -22.13 -9.12
N LEU A 256 9.75 -20.98 -8.64
CA LEU A 256 10.48 -20.18 -7.68
C LEU A 256 10.62 -20.96 -6.37
N ASN A 257 11.81 -20.98 -5.78
CA ASN A 257 11.97 -21.56 -4.46
C ASN A 257 11.38 -20.61 -3.40
N PRO A 258 10.51 -21.08 -2.48
CA PRO A 258 10.00 -20.26 -1.39
C PRO A 258 11.15 -19.57 -0.64
N THR A 259 11.07 -18.25 -0.50
CA THR A 259 12.15 -17.44 0.09
C THR A 259 11.57 -16.39 1.04
N ALA A 260 12.22 -16.20 2.18
CA ALA A 260 11.80 -15.22 3.17
C ALA A 260 11.95 -13.78 2.66
N ALA A 261 10.96 -12.97 3.00
CA ALA A 261 10.93 -11.54 2.73
C ALA A 261 10.24 -10.81 3.89
N THR A 262 10.40 -9.50 3.93
CA THR A 262 9.58 -8.64 4.77
C THR A 262 8.84 -7.66 3.90
N GLY A 263 7.51 -7.66 4.02
CA GLY A 263 6.66 -6.67 3.39
C GLY A 263 6.50 -5.44 4.26
N GLU A 264 6.91 -4.27 3.77
CA GLU A 264 6.45 -3.01 4.36
C GLU A 264 5.15 -2.60 3.67
N THR A 265 4.10 -2.40 4.46
CA THR A 265 2.77 -2.09 3.94
C THR A 265 2.27 -0.76 4.46
N LEU A 266 1.58 -0.02 3.59
CA LEU A 266 0.57 0.96 4.01
C LEU A 266 -0.80 0.42 3.62
N GLN A 267 -1.57 0.04 4.63
CA GLN A 267 -2.95 -0.36 4.47
C GLN A 267 -3.84 0.87 4.51
N VAL A 268 -4.55 1.12 3.42
CA VAL A 268 -5.47 2.24 3.25
C VAL A 268 -6.89 1.67 3.35
N LEU A 269 -7.64 2.14 4.35
CA LEU A 269 -8.98 1.66 4.64
C LEU A 269 -9.96 2.81 4.45
N GLN A 270 -11.08 2.55 3.76
CA GLN A 270 -12.19 3.48 3.68
C GLN A 270 -13.35 2.96 4.54
N TYR A 271 -13.80 3.78 5.48
CA TYR A 271 -14.80 3.43 6.48
C TYR A 271 -15.84 4.54 6.61
N TYR A 272 -17.09 4.18 6.38
CA TYR A 272 -18.26 5.04 6.55
C TYR A 272 -19.50 4.15 6.67
N ASN A 273 -20.63 4.73 7.10
CA ASN A 273 -21.85 3.97 7.37
C ASN A 273 -21.60 2.80 8.33
N SER A 274 -20.74 3.03 9.33
CA SER A 274 -20.31 2.06 10.35
C SER A 274 -19.84 0.71 9.79
N SER A 275 -19.22 0.72 8.61
CA SER A 275 -18.68 -0.46 7.94
C SER A 275 -17.45 -0.12 7.10
N LEU A 276 -16.60 -1.12 6.87
CA LEU A 276 -15.51 -1.07 5.94
C LEU A 276 -16.06 -1.13 4.51
N GLN A 277 -15.70 -0.14 3.71
CA GLN A 277 -16.21 0.12 2.37
C GLN A 277 -15.13 -0.07 1.30
N GLY A 278 -13.88 0.07 1.70
CA GLY A 278 -12.73 -0.22 0.86
C GLY A 278 -11.55 -0.68 1.70
N GLN A 279 -10.80 -1.62 1.14
CA GLN A 279 -9.52 -2.07 1.66
C GLN A 279 -8.51 -2.02 0.52
N GLN A 280 -7.41 -1.32 0.73
CA GLN A 280 -6.31 -1.24 -0.22
C GLN A 280 -5.02 -1.62 0.49
N VAL A 281 -4.32 -2.59 -0.08
CA VAL A 281 -3.01 -3.01 0.40
C VAL A 281 -1.96 -2.42 -0.54
N MET A 282 -1.19 -1.46 -0.03
CA MET A 282 0.08 -1.09 -0.65
C MET A 282 1.17 -1.88 0.05
N LEU A 283 1.97 -2.60 -0.71
CA LEU A 283 3.00 -3.46 -0.18
C LEU A 283 4.30 -3.18 -0.95
N TYR A 284 5.43 -3.32 -0.28
CA TYR A 284 6.74 -3.32 -0.90
C TYR A 284 7.60 -4.40 -0.22
N LEU A 285 8.11 -5.34 -1.00
CA LEU A 285 8.90 -6.46 -0.52
C LEU A 285 10.36 -6.06 -0.38
N SER A 286 10.91 -6.34 0.78
CA SER A 286 12.31 -6.13 1.11
C SER A 286 12.95 -7.42 1.62
N GLY A 287 14.26 -7.37 1.85
CA GLY A 287 14.99 -8.49 2.45
C GLY A 287 14.40 -8.91 3.80
N PRO A 288 14.55 -10.19 4.18
CA PRO A 288 13.97 -10.72 5.41
C PRO A 288 14.57 -10.04 6.65
N GLY A 289 13.73 -9.84 7.67
CA GLY A 289 14.11 -9.25 8.96
C GLY A 289 14.27 -7.73 8.91
N MET A 290 13.80 -7.08 7.85
CA MET A 290 13.81 -5.62 7.78
C MET A 290 12.85 -5.03 8.82
N VAL A 291 13.24 -3.91 9.42
CA VAL A 291 12.39 -3.11 10.31
C VAL A 291 12.10 -1.76 9.66
N SER A 292 11.02 -1.10 10.08
CA SER A 292 10.66 0.19 9.47
C SER A 292 11.72 1.23 9.78
N ALA A 293 12.17 1.95 8.74
CA ALA A 293 13.03 3.12 8.92
C ALA A 293 12.31 4.26 9.65
N TRP A 294 10.99 4.15 9.84
CA TRP A 294 10.13 5.17 10.45
C TRP A 294 9.87 4.97 11.94
N THR A 295 10.16 3.78 12.48
CA THR A 295 10.07 3.46 13.91
C THR A 295 11.46 3.50 14.53
N GLY A 296 11.72 4.44 15.44
CA GLY A 296 13.00 4.61 16.12
C GLY A 296 13.06 5.86 16.99
#